data_AF-A0A920BPB3-F1
#
_entry.id   AF-A0A920BPB3-F1
#
_cell.length_a   1.000
_cell.length_b   1.000
_cell.length_c   1.000
_cell.angle_alpha   90.00
_cell.angle_beta   90.00
_cell.angle_gamma   90.00
#
_symmetry.space_group_name_H-M   'P 1'
#
loop_
_entity.id
_entity.type
_entity.pdbx_description
1 polymer ?
#
loop_
_entity_poly.entity_id
_entity_poly.type
_entity_poly.pdbx_seq_one_letter_code
_entity_poly.pdbx_strand_id
1 'polypeptide(L)' 'MDILDEPERDNDAEREVDFESEEAAILPDQTRDDTERGWGERGDDNDERLLEDRPPHWG' A
#
# COMPACT_ATOMS: atom_id res chain seq x y z
N MET A 1 -17.68 -10.34 26.13
CA MET A 1 -17.14 -9.73 24.91
C MET A 1 -16.54 -10.87 24.12
N ASP A 2 -17.37 -11.50 23.30
CA ASP A 2 -16.98 -12.68 22.52
C ASP A 2 -16.22 -12.19 21.28
N ILE A 3 -14.98 -12.64 21.14
CA ILE A 3 -14.08 -12.36 19.99
C ILE A 3 -14.59 -13.01 18.68
N LEU A 4 -15.74 -13.68 18.73
CA LEU A 4 -16.36 -14.42 17.63
C LEU A 4 -17.61 -13.74 17.07
N ASP A 5 -17.83 -12.46 17.37
CA ASP A 5 -18.73 -11.64 16.55
C ASP A 5 -17.91 -11.27 15.31
N GLU A 6 -18.14 -11.99 14.20
CA GLU A 6 -17.46 -11.74 12.92
C GLU A 6 -17.53 -10.23 12.64
N PRO A 7 -16.41 -9.52 12.43
CA PRO A 7 -16.47 -8.11 12.09
C PRO A 7 -17.38 -8.01 10.88
N GLU A 8 -18.44 -7.20 10.95
CA GLU A 8 -19.37 -6.88 9.85
C GLU A 8 -18.65 -7.11 8.53
N ARG A 9 -18.89 -8.27 7.88
CA ARG A 9 -18.09 -8.65 6.71
C ARG A 9 -18.20 -7.46 5.77
N ASP A 10 -17.07 -6.79 5.55
CA ASP A 10 -17.04 -5.71 4.59
C ASP A 10 -17.63 -6.29 3.32
N ASN A 11 -18.73 -5.70 2.84
CA ASN A 11 -19.42 -6.22 1.66
C ASN A 11 -18.46 -6.21 0.45
N ASP A 12 -17.36 -5.45 0.52
CA ASP A 12 -16.26 -5.49 -0.42
C ASP A 12 -15.58 -6.88 -0.50
N ALA A 13 -15.50 -7.62 0.61
CA ALA A 13 -14.87 -8.95 0.65
C ALA A 13 -15.65 -10.03 -0.11
N GLU A 14 -16.97 -9.84 -0.28
CA GLU A 14 -17.85 -10.74 -1.04
C GLU A 14 -18.07 -10.26 -2.50
N ARG A 15 -17.46 -9.12 -2.90
CA ARG A 15 -17.64 -8.55 -4.23
C ARG A 15 -16.94 -9.41 -5.29
N GLU A 16 -17.71 -9.92 -6.24
CA GLU A 16 -17.17 -10.70 -7.37
C GLU A 16 -16.28 -9.83 -8.28
N VAL A 17 -15.08 -10.34 -8.62
CA VAL A 17 -14.15 -9.69 -9.55
C VAL A 17 -14.29 -10.35 -10.92
N ASP A 18 -14.77 -9.58 -11.89
CA ASP A 18 -14.90 -10.04 -13.28
C ASP A 18 -13.57 -9.88 -14.04
N PHE A 19 -12.91 -11.01 -14.29
CA PHE A 19 -11.65 -11.08 -15.03
C PHE A 19 -11.83 -11.10 -16.57
N GLU A 20 -13.05 -11.25 -17.07
CA GLU A 20 -13.36 -11.32 -18.50
C GLU A 20 -13.70 -9.95 -19.11
N SER A 21 -13.69 -8.90 -18.30
CA SER A 21 -13.96 -7.53 -18.75
C SER A 21 -12.88 -7.03 -19.73
N GLU A 22 -13.25 -6.87 -21.00
CA GLU A 22 -12.38 -6.46 -22.13
C GLU A 22 -11.80 -5.03 -22.00
N GLU A 23 -12.14 -4.31 -20.93
CA GLU A 23 -11.76 -2.91 -20.66
C GLU A 23 -10.91 -2.76 -19.38
N ALA A 24 -10.22 -3.81 -18.93
CA ALA A 24 -9.20 -3.62 -17.90
C ALA A 24 -8.05 -2.78 -18.49
N ALA A 25 -7.96 -1.50 -18.12
CA ALA A 25 -6.86 -0.64 -18.53
C ALA A 25 -5.54 -1.32 -18.11
N ILE A 26 -4.69 -1.65 -19.08
CA ILE A 26 -3.37 -2.20 -18.82
C ILE A 26 -2.60 -1.13 -18.05
N LEU A 27 -2.44 -1.37 -16.75
CA LEU A 27 -1.61 -0.53 -15.91
C LEU A 27 -0.17 -0.59 -16.42
N PRO A 28 0.60 0.51 -16.31
CA PRO A 28 2.02 0.46 -16.60
C PRO A 28 2.71 -0.59 -15.70
N ASP A 29 3.81 -1.18 -16.18
CA ASP A 29 4.62 -2.14 -15.40
C ASP A 29 5.08 -1.57 -14.04
N GLN A 30 5.17 -0.24 -13.94
CA GLN A 30 5.47 0.47 -12.71
C GLN A 30 4.45 1.59 -12.49
N THR A 31 3.80 1.59 -11.34
CA THR A 31 2.88 2.63 -10.89
C THR A 31 3.63 3.75 -10.17
N ARG A 32 2.95 4.88 -9.93
CA ARG A 32 3.52 5.99 -9.16
C ARG A 32 3.76 5.63 -7.70
N ASP A 33 2.89 4.77 -7.17
CA ASP A 33 2.93 4.27 -5.79
C ASP A 33 4.07 3.27 -5.58
N ASP A 34 4.65 2.72 -6.64
CA ASP A 34 5.88 1.91 -6.55
C ASP A 34 7.15 2.74 -6.29
N THR A 35 7.01 4.06 -6.23
CA THR A 35 8.10 4.97 -5.84
C THR A 35 7.71 5.70 -4.57
N GLU A 36 8.70 6.07 -3.76
CA GLU A 36 8.55 6.88 -2.54
C GLU A 36 7.73 8.17 -2.80
N ARG A 37 7.79 8.68 -4.04
CA ARG A 37 7.05 9.87 -4.50
C ARG A 37 5.53 9.66 -4.50
N GLY A 38 5.04 8.44 -4.69
CA GLY A 38 3.62 8.09 -4.52
C GLY A 38 3.20 8.06 -3.05
N TRP A 39 4.13 7.79 -2.14
CA TRP A 39 3.93 7.78 -0.69
C TRP A 39 4.12 9.16 -0.03
N GLY A 40 4.31 10.22 -0.82
CA GLY A 40 4.38 11.60 -0.35
C GLY A 40 5.80 12.10 -0.02
N GLU A 41 6.85 11.30 -0.26
CA GLU A 41 8.22 11.77 -0.13
C GLU A 41 8.55 12.77 -1.24
N ARG A 42 9.21 13.87 -0.86
CA ARG A 42 9.74 14.85 -1.82
C ARG A 42 11.02 14.27 -2.38
N GLY A 43 11.28 14.51 -3.68
CA GLY A 43 12.45 13.94 -4.38
C GLY A 43 13.80 14.55 -3.98
N ASP A 44 13.92 15.04 -2.75
CA ASP A 44 15.12 15.59 -2.15
C ASP A 44 15.72 14.53 -1.21
N ASP A 45 17.05 14.51 -1.05
CA ASP A 45 17.74 13.56 -0.16
C ASP A 45 17.22 13.68 1.28
N ASN A 46 16.73 12.56 1.83
CA ASN A 46 16.22 12.43 3.21
C ASN A 46 17.14 11.57 4.09
N ASP A 47 18.31 11.21 3.58
CA ASP A 47 19.26 10.31 4.23
C ASP A 47 19.73 10.83 5.59
N GLU A 48 19.88 12.15 5.73
CA GLU A 48 20.35 12.76 6.98
C GLU A 48 19.36 12.52 8.13
N ARG A 49 18.06 12.78 7.91
CA ARG A 49 16.98 12.46 8.87
C ARG A 49 16.92 10.96 9.16
N LEU A 50 17.01 10.12 8.14
CA LEU A 50 16.91 8.67 8.29
C LEU A 50 18.08 8.09 9.12
N LEU A 51 19.26 8.67 8.99
CA LEU A 51 20.42 8.34 9.82
C LEU A 51 20.25 8.81 11.27
N GLU A 52 19.65 9.98 11.49
CA GLU A 52 19.31 10.50 12.81
C GLU A 52 18.24 9.64 13.51
N ASP A 53 17.23 9.18 12.78
CA ASP A 53 16.10 8.37 13.27
C ASP A 53 16.37 6.85 13.25
N ARG A 54 17.64 6.45 13.08
CA ARG A 54 18.09 5.07 13.06
C ARG A 54 17.53 4.28 14.26
N PRO A 55 16.79 3.18 14.04
CA PRO A 55 16.35 2.33 15.13
C PRO A 55 17.52 1.57 15.78
N PRO A 56 17.39 1.11 17.04
CA PRO A 56 18.51 0.54 17.80
C PRO A 56 19.14 -0.73 17.19
N HIS A 57 18.40 -1.45 16.35
CA HIS A 57 18.82 -2.71 15.73
C HIS A 57 19.57 -2.55 14.40
N TRP A 58 19.79 -1.32 13.93
CA TRP A 58 20.56 -1.00 12.72
C TRP A 58 22.10 -1.03 12.95
N GLY A 59 22.58 -1.82 13.91
CA GLY A 59 23.99 -1.95 14.29
C GLY A 59 24.45 -3.40 14.28
#